data_AF-A0A819PU96-F1
#
_entry.id   AF-A0A819PU96-F1
#
_cell.length_a   1.000
_cell.length_b   1.000
_cell.length_c   1.000
_cell.angle_alpha   90.00
_cell.angle_beta   90.00
_cell.angle_gamma   90.00
#
_symmetry.space_group_name_H-M   'P 1'
#
loop_
_entity.id
_entity.type
_entity.pdbx_description
1 polymer ?
#
loop_
_entity_poly.entity_id
_entity_poly.type
_entity_poly.pdbx_seq_one_letter_code
_entity_poly.pdbx_strand_id
1 'polypeptide(L)'
;MDAVMWYTKNGFLYKSLNRALRSDNFDAIFIFRSIISELSSELIKLHSDFCHILQDGPYIVHRGLLAPTQEIENLQSNVGGLVGTTQYLSASRDQSTAEFYAGIGSVRNPGEVSLIFEIQIYSCIGNRDSICADISRWNWIGEDEILFNLGSVFEVIDVTCKSMDRNEWHVILKSGKVNVTETPYYRYLKQRSDELDRMRADIALGRHLVDMGVSNQIDIYLIECLSISTWNDGRHDDDPQHSFIYDTLGRLYVLKKQPYEAIAYFTWTFNRFRAEHQAVEANEAL
;
A
#
# COMPACT_ATOMS: atom_id res chain seq x y z
N MET A 1 10.48 -12.59 14.67
CA MET A 1 11.59 -11.77 14.17
C MET A 1 11.07 -10.34 14.15
N ASP A 2 11.85 -9.35 14.60
CA ASP A 2 11.43 -7.93 14.60
C ASP A 2 11.70 -7.36 13.20
N ALA A 3 10.70 -7.46 12.32
CA ALA A 3 10.84 -7.14 10.90
C ALA A 3 11.03 -5.64 10.69
N VAL A 4 10.42 -4.81 11.55
CA VAL A 4 10.63 -3.35 11.59
C VAL A 4 12.10 -3.04 11.86
N MET A 5 12.72 -3.64 12.89
CA MET A 5 14.13 -3.43 13.19
C MET A 5 15.04 -3.83 12.00
N TRP A 6 14.77 -4.96 11.34
CA TRP A 6 15.57 -5.38 10.18
C TRP A 6 15.38 -4.47 8.97
N TYR A 7 14.18 -3.91 8.80
CA TYR A 7 13.86 -2.96 7.76
C TYR A 7 14.59 -1.62 8.00
N THR A 8 14.56 -1.07 9.21
CA THR A 8 15.14 0.24 9.53
C THR A 8 16.65 0.21 9.74
N LYS A 9 17.23 -0.97 10.04
CA LYS A 9 18.68 -1.11 10.17
C LYS A 9 19.36 -0.66 8.89
N ASN A 10 20.33 0.25 9.01
CA ASN A 10 21.09 0.81 7.89
C ASN A 10 21.84 -0.30 7.13
N GLY A 11 21.14 -0.91 6.19
CA GLY A 11 21.50 -2.17 5.57
C GLY A 11 20.82 -2.32 4.22
N PHE A 12 21.00 -3.49 3.60
CA PHE A 12 20.53 -3.71 2.25
C PHE A 12 19.01 -3.88 2.17
N LEU A 13 18.33 -4.31 3.25
CA LEU A 13 16.93 -4.73 3.19
C LEU A 13 16.00 -3.59 2.78
N TYR A 14 16.03 -2.44 3.47
CA TYR A 14 15.29 -1.23 3.08
C TYR A 14 15.49 -0.87 1.60
N LYS A 15 16.76 -0.79 1.18
CA LYS A 15 17.13 -0.33 -0.16
C LYS A 15 16.72 -1.32 -1.23
N SER A 16 16.93 -2.61 -1.01
CA SER A 16 16.62 -3.68 -1.95
C SER A 16 15.12 -3.91 -2.05
N LEU A 17 14.40 -3.89 -0.93
CA LEU A 17 12.95 -4.06 -0.90
C LEU A 17 12.24 -2.90 -1.59
N ASN A 18 12.54 -1.65 -1.21
CA ASN A 18 11.95 -0.48 -1.86
C ASN A 18 12.42 -0.30 -3.30
N ARG A 19 13.53 -0.93 -3.71
CA ARG A 19 13.91 -0.98 -5.13
C ARG A 19 13.06 -2.00 -5.89
N ALA A 20 12.89 -3.21 -5.34
CA ALA A 20 12.07 -4.25 -5.96
C ALA A 20 10.62 -3.79 -6.18
N LEU A 21 10.04 -3.12 -5.18
CA LEU A 21 8.69 -2.53 -5.24
C LEU A 21 8.56 -1.38 -6.25
N ARG A 22 9.66 -0.69 -6.60
CA ARG A 22 9.67 0.39 -7.62
C ARG A 22 9.94 -0.10 -9.02
N SER A 23 10.67 -1.20 -9.16
CA SER A 23 11.11 -1.71 -10.46
C SER A 23 10.14 -2.71 -11.07
N ASP A 24 8.98 -2.93 -10.45
CA ASP A 24 8.02 -3.98 -10.83
C ASP A 24 8.71 -5.33 -11.07
N ASN A 25 9.74 -5.62 -10.27
CA ASN A 25 10.51 -6.86 -10.41
C ASN A 25 9.83 -7.93 -9.58
N PHE A 26 8.89 -8.64 -10.21
CA PHE A 26 8.03 -9.62 -9.54
C PHE A 26 8.80 -10.80 -8.95
N ASP A 27 9.89 -11.23 -9.58
CA ASP A 27 10.78 -12.25 -9.01
C ASP A 27 11.35 -11.79 -7.67
N ALA A 28 11.84 -10.55 -7.62
CA ALA A 28 12.36 -9.96 -6.40
C ALA A 28 11.26 -9.74 -5.34
N ILE A 29 10.09 -9.24 -5.74
CA ILE A 29 8.93 -9.08 -4.84
C ILE A 29 8.52 -10.43 -4.27
N PHE A 30 8.49 -11.48 -5.10
CA PHE A 30 8.18 -12.83 -4.66
C PHE A 30 9.21 -13.34 -3.66
N ILE A 31 10.51 -13.15 -3.90
CA ILE A 31 11.56 -13.48 -2.92
C ILE A 31 11.34 -12.76 -1.59
N PHE A 32 10.94 -11.48 -1.62
CA PHE A 32 10.71 -10.69 -0.41
C PHE A 32 9.33 -10.90 0.24
N ARG A 33 8.42 -11.68 -0.35
CA ARG A 33 7.00 -11.79 0.08
C ARG A 33 6.82 -12.07 1.57
N SER A 34 7.64 -12.94 2.16
CA SER A 34 7.56 -13.27 3.59
C SER A 34 7.93 -12.08 4.46
N ILE A 35 8.99 -11.35 4.10
CA ILE A 35 9.41 -10.14 4.81
C ILE A 35 8.37 -9.03 4.67
N ILE A 36 7.78 -8.88 3.47
CA ILE A 36 6.70 -7.92 3.23
C ILE A 36 5.50 -8.24 4.13
N SER A 37 5.08 -9.51 4.17
CA SER A 37 3.99 -9.98 5.01
C SER A 37 4.26 -9.74 6.50
N GLU A 38 5.45 -10.09 6.98
CA GLU A 38 5.85 -9.90 8.38
C GLU A 38 5.88 -8.41 8.75
N LEU A 39 6.49 -7.56 7.92
CA LEU A 39 6.58 -6.13 8.15
C LEU A 39 5.20 -5.46 8.15
N SER A 40 4.34 -5.81 7.19
CA SER A 40 2.95 -5.33 7.14
C SER A 40 2.17 -5.74 8.39
N SER A 41 2.30 -7.01 8.80
CA SER A 41 1.63 -7.54 10.00
C SER A 41 2.10 -6.87 11.28
N GLU A 42 3.38 -6.55 11.37
CA GLU A 42 3.96 -5.82 12.51
C GLU A 42 3.48 -4.37 12.54
N LEU A 43 3.46 -3.68 11.39
CA LEU A 43 2.92 -2.33 11.28
C LEU A 43 1.43 -2.27 11.66
N ILE A 44 0.62 -3.27 11.28
CA ILE A 44 -0.80 -3.34 11.69
C ILE A 44 -0.94 -3.38 13.22
N LYS A 45 -0.10 -4.16 13.90
CA LYS A 45 -0.13 -4.25 15.37
C LYS A 45 0.26 -2.92 16.01
N LEU A 46 1.36 -2.33 15.54
CA LEU A 46 1.86 -1.06 16.05
C LEU A 46 0.92 0.11 15.74
N HIS A 47 0.21 0.04 14.63
CA HIS A 47 -0.77 1.05 14.25
C HIS A 47 -1.89 1.14 15.27
N SER A 48 -2.39 0.01 15.79
CA SER A 48 -3.40 0.02 16.85
C SER A 48 -2.94 0.82 18.07
N ASP A 49 -1.71 0.56 18.52
CA ASP A 49 -1.10 1.28 19.65
C ASP A 49 -0.95 2.78 19.33
N PHE A 50 -0.50 3.10 18.12
CA PHE A 50 -0.33 4.47 17.64
C PHE A 50 -1.66 5.23 17.58
N CYS A 51 -2.73 4.62 17.07
CA CYS A 51 -4.05 5.22 16.98
C CYS A 51 -4.66 5.58 18.34
N HIS A 52 -4.32 4.83 19.41
CA HIS A 52 -4.75 5.14 20.77
C HIS A 52 -4.08 6.41 21.33
N ILE A 53 -2.93 6.81 20.78
CA ILE A 53 -2.17 7.99 21.21
C ILE A 53 -2.62 9.25 20.46
N LEU A 54 -3.24 9.10 19.28
CA LEU A 54 -3.78 10.21 18.51
C LEU A 54 -4.90 10.93 19.28
N GLN A 55 -4.63 12.16 19.71
CA GLN A 55 -5.58 13.05 20.41
C GLN A 55 -6.51 13.78 19.43
N ASP A 56 -7.31 14.73 19.92
CA ASP A 56 -8.19 15.57 19.10
C ASP A 56 -7.38 16.45 18.12
N GLY A 57 -7.31 16.03 16.85
CA GLY A 57 -6.67 16.76 15.76
C GLY A 57 -5.84 15.86 14.83
N PRO A 58 -5.32 16.39 13.70
CA PRO A 58 -4.40 15.65 12.87
C PRO A 58 -3.02 15.56 13.53
N TYR A 59 -2.41 14.38 13.48
CA TYR A 59 -0.99 14.20 13.72
C TYR A 59 -0.24 14.44 12.41
N ILE A 60 0.67 15.41 12.41
CA ILE A 60 1.32 15.91 11.19
C ILE A 60 2.71 15.28 11.06
N VAL A 61 2.99 14.78 9.87
CA VAL A 61 4.33 14.32 9.47
C VAL A 61 4.68 14.84 8.09
N HIS A 62 5.97 14.88 7.80
CA HIS A 62 6.52 15.46 6.59
C HIS A 62 7.32 14.44 5.80
N ARG A 63 7.19 14.49 4.47
CA ARG A 63 8.03 13.70 3.56
C ARG A 63 8.53 14.60 2.46
N GLY A 64 9.84 14.56 2.24
CA GLY A 64 10.45 15.23 1.09
C GLY A 64 10.83 14.25 0.00
N LEU A 65 10.68 14.69 -1.25
CA LEU A 65 11.28 14.00 -2.38
C LEU A 65 11.56 14.95 -3.53
N LEU A 66 12.58 14.58 -4.31
CA LEU A 66 12.87 15.21 -5.59
C LEU A 66 12.08 14.45 -6.68
N ALA A 67 11.25 15.17 -7.44
CA ALA A 67 10.39 14.58 -8.47
C ALA A 67 10.56 15.27 -9.82
N PRO A 68 10.18 14.61 -10.93
CA PRO A 68 9.99 15.28 -12.21
C PRO A 68 8.87 16.33 -12.13
N THR A 69 8.99 17.44 -12.87
CA THR A 69 7.97 18.51 -12.89
C THR A 69 6.57 18.00 -13.25
N GLN A 70 6.48 16.96 -14.10
CA GLN A 70 5.20 16.33 -14.49
C GLN A 70 4.38 15.83 -13.29
N GLU A 71 5.05 15.47 -12.20
CA GLU A 71 4.38 14.99 -10.99
C GLU A 71 3.50 16.08 -10.37
N ILE A 72 3.86 17.37 -10.53
CA ILE A 72 3.04 18.50 -10.07
C ILE A 72 1.71 18.54 -10.82
N GLU A 73 1.74 18.40 -12.14
CA GLU A 73 0.53 18.44 -12.97
C GLU A 73 -0.41 17.28 -12.62
N ASN A 74 0.15 16.09 -12.37
CA ASN A 74 -0.60 14.93 -11.90
C ASN A 74 -1.27 15.20 -10.54
N LEU A 75 -0.53 15.76 -9.59
CA LEU A 75 -1.06 16.07 -8.25
C LEU A 75 -2.10 17.19 -8.30
N GLN A 76 -1.85 18.26 -9.05
CA GLN A 76 -2.77 19.39 -9.20
C GLN A 76 -4.09 18.98 -9.84
N SER A 77 -4.03 18.14 -10.89
CA SER A 77 -5.24 17.62 -11.55
C SER A 77 -6.01 16.62 -10.68
N ASN A 78 -5.38 16.07 -9.64
CA ASN A 78 -5.95 15.10 -8.72
C ASN A 78 -6.28 15.69 -7.32
N VAL A 79 -6.33 17.02 -7.17
CA VAL A 79 -6.82 17.65 -5.94
C VAL A 79 -8.28 17.24 -5.67
N GLY A 80 -8.57 16.82 -4.44
CA GLY A 80 -9.81 16.17 -4.03
C GLY A 80 -9.91 14.68 -4.41
N GLY A 81 -8.91 14.17 -5.14
CA GLY A 81 -8.78 12.77 -5.52
C GLY A 81 -7.82 12.00 -4.60
N LEU A 82 -7.48 10.78 -5.00
CA LEU A 82 -6.68 9.85 -4.18
C LEU A 82 -5.34 9.55 -4.78
N VAL A 83 -4.35 9.36 -3.90
CA VAL A 83 -3.03 8.83 -4.24
C VAL A 83 -2.72 7.66 -3.32
N GLY A 84 -2.09 6.62 -3.87
CA GLY A 84 -1.66 5.43 -3.13
C GLY A 84 -0.16 5.20 -3.27
N THR A 85 0.44 4.51 -2.30
CA THR A 85 1.87 4.18 -2.34
C THR A 85 2.11 2.73 -2.79
N THR A 86 2.98 2.50 -3.77
CA THR A 86 3.41 1.13 -4.16
C THR A 86 4.39 0.52 -3.18
N GLN A 87 5.02 1.38 -2.37
CA GLN A 87 6.08 1.04 -1.44
C GLN A 87 5.69 1.51 -0.03
N TYR A 88 6.42 1.01 0.96
CA TYR A 88 6.41 1.61 2.29
C TYR A 88 6.83 3.08 2.20
N LEU A 89 6.03 3.95 2.81
CA LEU A 89 6.28 5.38 2.80
C LEU A 89 6.84 5.79 4.15
N SER A 90 8.09 6.27 4.14
CA SER A 90 8.73 6.86 5.30
C SER A 90 8.46 8.37 5.35
N ALA A 91 8.09 8.87 6.52
CA ALA A 91 7.88 10.29 6.80
C ALA A 91 8.47 10.62 8.18
N SER A 92 8.83 11.88 8.40
CA SER A 92 9.42 12.34 9.67
C SER A 92 8.49 13.35 10.34
N ARG A 93 8.45 13.37 11.66
CA ARG A 93 7.83 14.50 12.40
C ARG A 93 8.60 15.80 12.21
N ASP A 94 9.89 15.71 11.89
CA ASP A 94 10.73 16.87 11.66
C ASP A 94 10.66 17.30 10.20
N GLN A 95 10.12 18.49 9.97
CA GLN A 95 10.05 19.10 8.65
C GLN A 95 11.44 19.29 8.02
N SER A 96 12.49 19.54 8.81
CA SER A 96 13.83 19.77 8.27
C SER A 96 14.41 18.51 7.61
N THR A 97 14.05 17.34 8.14
CA THR A 97 14.36 16.05 7.53
C THR A 97 13.68 15.90 6.17
N ALA A 98 12.42 16.33 6.03
CA ALA A 98 11.74 16.35 4.74
C ALA A 98 12.41 17.33 3.75
N GLU A 99 12.74 18.55 4.18
CA GLU A 99 13.43 19.53 3.32
C GLU A 99 14.77 18.99 2.79
N PHE A 100 15.52 18.27 3.64
CA PHE A 100 16.75 17.58 3.25
C PHE A 100 16.49 16.56 2.13
N TYR A 101 15.50 15.68 2.28
CA TYR A 101 15.17 14.68 1.25
C TYR A 101 14.55 15.27 -0.02
N ALA A 102 13.91 16.44 0.07
CA ALA A 102 13.42 17.20 -1.08
C ALA A 102 14.54 17.95 -1.83
N GLY A 103 15.78 17.93 -1.32
CA GLY A 103 16.92 18.62 -1.93
C GLY A 103 16.81 20.14 -1.86
N ILE A 104 16.11 20.68 -0.85
CA ILE A 104 16.02 22.13 -0.66
C ILE A 104 17.42 22.70 -0.45
N GLY A 105 17.74 23.76 -1.20
CA GLY A 105 19.06 24.40 -1.15
C GLY A 105 20.18 23.67 -1.92
N SER A 106 19.88 22.55 -2.59
CA SER A 106 20.85 21.82 -3.42
C SER A 106 20.76 22.20 -4.91
N VAL A 107 21.84 21.95 -5.67
CA VAL A 107 21.84 22.10 -7.14
C VAL A 107 21.00 20.98 -7.75
N ARG A 108 20.07 21.32 -8.64
CA ARG A 108 19.08 20.39 -9.21
C ARG A 108 19.33 20.16 -10.70
N ASN A 109 18.90 19.01 -11.22
CA ASN A 109 18.86 18.83 -12.66
C ASN A 109 17.69 19.63 -13.26
N PRO A 110 17.81 20.08 -14.52
CA PRO A 110 16.67 20.65 -15.24
C PRO A 110 15.50 19.66 -15.27
N GLY A 111 14.30 20.13 -14.97
CA GLY A 111 13.08 19.30 -14.95
C GLY A 111 12.75 18.62 -13.63
N GLU A 112 13.50 18.91 -12.56
CA GLU A 112 13.20 18.45 -11.20
C GLU A 112 12.56 19.55 -10.32
N VAL A 113 11.65 19.13 -9.46
CA VAL A 113 10.94 19.93 -8.44
C VAL A 113 11.21 19.38 -7.05
N SER A 114 11.29 20.27 -6.05
CA SER A 114 11.29 19.85 -4.65
C SER A 114 9.85 19.74 -4.17
N LEU A 115 9.44 18.53 -3.82
CA LEU A 115 8.13 18.23 -3.25
C LEU A 115 8.25 18.01 -1.74
N ILE A 116 7.49 18.78 -0.96
CA ILE A 116 7.32 18.59 0.47
C ILE A 116 5.86 18.22 0.72
N PHE A 117 5.65 17.01 1.22
CA PHE A 117 4.34 16.53 1.62
C PHE A 117 4.15 16.78 3.10
N GLU A 118 3.06 17.44 3.47
CA GLU A 118 2.49 17.45 4.81
C GLU A 118 1.38 16.41 4.85
N ILE A 119 1.56 15.35 5.64
CA ILE A 119 0.60 14.26 5.77
C ILE A 119 -0.12 14.43 7.10
N GLN A 120 -1.42 14.73 7.03
CA GLN A 120 -2.31 14.90 8.16
C GLN A 120 -2.96 13.56 8.50
N ILE A 121 -2.57 12.95 9.61
CA ILE A 121 -3.07 11.66 10.08
C ILE A 121 -4.16 11.90 11.11
N TYR A 122 -5.41 11.65 10.76
CA TYR A 122 -6.55 11.74 11.68
C TYR A 122 -6.81 10.39 12.36
N SER A 123 -7.58 10.40 13.46
CA SER A 123 -7.94 9.20 14.23
C SER A 123 -8.22 8.00 13.32
N CYS A 124 -7.31 7.04 13.43
CA CYS A 124 -7.24 5.85 12.58
C CYS A 124 -7.87 4.62 13.25
N ILE A 125 -8.62 4.81 14.35
CA ILE A 125 -9.30 3.71 15.04
C ILE A 125 -10.27 3.04 14.06
N GLY A 126 -9.93 1.81 13.66
CA GLY A 126 -10.69 1.02 12.69
C GLY A 126 -10.52 1.44 11.22
N ASN A 127 -9.59 2.35 10.90
CA ASN A 127 -9.20 2.66 9.52
C ASN A 127 -7.98 1.80 9.15
N ARG A 128 -8.03 1.07 8.03
CA ARG A 128 -6.90 0.27 7.51
C ARG A 128 -6.31 0.83 6.21
N ASP A 129 -6.80 1.97 5.74
CA ASP A 129 -6.45 2.54 4.44
C ASP A 129 -5.10 3.23 4.46
N SER A 130 -4.63 3.62 5.64
CA SER A 130 -3.30 4.17 5.85
C SER A 130 -2.72 3.66 7.17
N ILE A 131 -2.43 2.36 7.21
CA ILE A 131 -1.73 1.76 8.34
C ILE A 131 -0.37 2.43 8.49
N CYS A 132 -0.09 2.99 9.65
CA CYS A 132 1.17 3.65 9.97
C CYS A 132 1.57 3.46 11.42
N ALA A 133 2.86 3.50 11.69
CA ALA A 133 3.38 3.37 13.05
C ALA A 133 4.56 4.29 13.29
N ASP A 134 4.68 4.76 14.54
CA ASP A 134 5.91 5.37 15.02
C ASP A 134 6.98 4.29 15.19
N ILE A 135 8.03 4.40 14.37
CA ILE A 135 9.16 3.48 14.37
C ILE A 135 10.45 4.15 14.84
N SER A 136 10.38 5.36 15.38
CA SER A 136 11.53 6.12 15.90
C SER A 136 12.38 5.31 16.88
N ARG A 137 11.77 4.44 17.69
CA ARG A 137 12.48 3.57 18.65
C ARG A 137 13.44 2.56 18.01
N TRP A 138 13.26 2.23 16.73
CA TRP A 138 14.13 1.33 15.98
C TRP A 138 15.01 2.07 14.97
N ASN A 139 14.89 3.38 14.86
CA ASN A 139 15.72 4.15 13.96
C ASN A 139 17.10 4.38 14.58
N TRP A 140 18.13 3.82 13.95
CA TRP A 140 19.51 3.92 14.42
C TRP A 140 20.06 5.36 14.33
N ILE A 141 19.47 6.20 13.49
CA ILE A 141 19.94 7.55 13.21
C ILE A 141 19.24 8.59 14.10
N GLY A 142 18.24 8.15 14.91
CA GLY A 142 17.50 9.03 15.82
C GLY A 142 16.52 9.97 15.12
N GLU A 143 16.09 9.65 13.90
CA GLU A 143 15.01 10.37 13.22
C GLU A 143 13.64 9.90 13.76
N ASP A 144 12.75 10.87 13.90
CA ASP A 144 11.37 10.71 14.37
C ASP A 144 10.45 10.13 13.27
N GLU A 145 10.83 8.95 12.79
CA GLU A 145 10.26 8.29 11.62
C GLU A 145 8.88 7.66 11.92
N ILE A 146 7.91 8.01 11.08
CA ILE A 146 6.64 7.32 10.92
C ILE A 146 6.68 6.52 9.61
N LEU A 147 6.45 5.21 9.71
CA LEU A 147 6.41 4.33 8.55
C LEU A 147 4.96 3.97 8.22
N PHE A 148 4.56 4.29 7.00
CA PHE A 148 3.30 3.88 6.41
C PHE A 148 3.48 2.57 5.67
N ASN A 149 2.49 1.70 5.81
CA ASN A 149 2.44 0.42 5.13
C ASN A 149 2.35 0.59 3.61
N LEU A 150 2.76 -0.44 2.87
CA LEU A 150 2.52 -0.50 1.43
C LEU A 150 1.02 -0.35 1.14
N GLY A 151 0.69 0.37 0.08
CA GLY A 151 -0.69 0.60 -0.32
C GLY A 151 -1.49 1.56 0.53
N SER A 152 -0.82 2.33 1.37
CA SER A 152 -1.44 3.44 2.08
C SER A 152 -2.01 4.44 1.08
N VAL A 153 -3.27 4.82 1.28
CA VAL A 153 -4.01 5.75 0.43
C VAL A 153 -4.20 7.08 1.16
N PHE A 154 -4.10 8.18 0.42
CA PHE A 154 -4.25 9.54 0.92
C PHE A 154 -5.15 10.35 -0.01
N GLU A 155 -5.94 11.26 0.57
CA GLU A 155 -6.65 12.31 -0.18
C GLU A 155 -5.69 13.48 -0.44
N VAL A 156 -5.65 13.98 -1.67
CA VAL A 156 -4.88 15.18 -2.01
C VAL A 156 -5.72 16.40 -1.70
N ILE A 157 -5.35 17.16 -0.66
CA ILE A 157 -6.12 18.32 -0.20
C ILE A 157 -5.72 19.59 -0.95
N ASP A 158 -4.41 19.79 -1.12
CA ASP A 158 -3.89 21.01 -1.73
C ASP A 158 -2.51 20.77 -2.34
N VAL A 159 -2.19 21.54 -3.39
CA VAL A 159 -0.90 21.53 -4.08
C VAL A 159 -0.51 22.98 -4.39
N THR A 160 0.42 23.54 -3.62
CA THR A 160 0.78 24.95 -3.71
C THR A 160 2.27 25.16 -3.96
N CYS A 161 2.59 26.09 -4.87
CA CYS A 161 3.95 26.57 -5.03
C CYS A 161 4.29 27.54 -3.90
N LYS A 162 5.30 27.21 -3.09
CA LYS A 162 5.77 28.11 -2.01
C LYS A 162 6.86 29.06 -2.50
N SER A 163 7.68 28.63 -3.46
CA SER A 163 8.78 29.40 -3.99
C SER A 163 9.04 28.99 -5.43
N MET A 164 8.77 29.91 -6.37
CA MET A 164 9.05 29.68 -7.79
C MET A 164 10.56 29.65 -8.07
N ASP A 165 11.34 30.45 -7.35
CA ASP A 165 12.80 30.52 -7.47
C ASP A 165 13.49 29.22 -7.03
N ARG A 166 12.95 28.56 -5.98
CA ARG A 166 13.46 27.27 -5.51
C ARG A 166 12.72 26.08 -6.11
N ASN A 167 11.77 26.31 -7.01
CA ASN A 167 10.89 25.28 -7.57
C ASN A 167 10.33 24.34 -6.48
N GLU A 168 9.88 24.97 -5.39
CA GLU A 168 9.46 24.33 -4.16
C GLU A 168 7.94 24.30 -4.08
N TRP A 169 7.43 23.08 -3.93
CA TRP A 169 6.01 22.77 -3.96
C TRP A 169 5.62 22.01 -2.71
N HIS A 170 4.52 22.44 -2.09
CA HIS A 170 3.97 21.85 -0.88
C HIS A 170 2.67 21.15 -1.24
N VAL A 171 2.52 19.93 -0.74
CA VAL A 171 1.36 19.08 -0.97
C VAL A 171 0.77 18.72 0.38
N ILE A 172 -0.51 18.99 0.58
CA ILE A 172 -1.22 18.58 1.79
C ILE A 172 -1.96 17.28 1.47
N LEU A 173 -1.61 16.23 2.20
CA LEU A 173 -2.27 14.94 2.14
C LEU A 173 -3.04 14.69 3.41
N LYS A 174 -4.17 13.99 3.28
CA LYS A 174 -4.98 13.58 4.42
C LYS A 174 -5.13 12.06 4.46
N SER A 175 -5.00 11.52 5.67
CA SER A 175 -5.22 10.13 6.03
C SER A 175 -6.21 10.03 7.19
N GLY A 176 -7.00 8.95 7.25
CA GLY A 176 -7.96 8.72 8.33
C GLY A 176 -9.32 9.39 8.10
N LYS A 177 -10.18 9.42 9.14
CA LYS A 177 -11.62 9.76 9.05
C LYS A 177 -11.91 10.96 8.13
N VAL A 178 -12.50 10.66 6.97
CA VAL A 178 -13.34 11.61 6.22
C VAL A 178 -14.66 11.70 6.98
N ASN A 179 -15.10 12.92 7.29
CA ASN A 179 -16.35 13.13 8.01
C ASN A 179 -17.51 12.42 7.30
N VAL A 180 -18.08 11.44 8.02
CA VAL A 180 -19.41 10.77 8.07
C VAL A 180 -20.46 10.96 6.95
N THR A 181 -20.14 11.51 5.79
CA THR A 181 -20.90 11.22 4.58
C THR A 181 -20.29 9.98 3.96
N GLU A 182 -21.11 8.97 3.68
CA GLU A 182 -20.74 7.81 2.85
C GLU A 182 -20.36 8.29 1.44
N THR A 183 -19.18 8.89 1.33
CA THR A 183 -18.59 9.19 0.06
C THR A 183 -18.29 7.86 -0.63
N PRO A 184 -18.37 7.79 -1.98
CA PRO A 184 -17.89 6.64 -2.73
C PRO A 184 -16.47 6.21 -2.31
N TYR A 185 -15.64 7.17 -1.89
CA TYR A 185 -14.34 6.99 -1.25
C TYR A 185 -14.38 6.06 -0.03
N TYR A 186 -15.20 6.37 0.98
CA TYR A 186 -15.29 5.57 2.20
C TYR A 186 -15.80 4.15 1.92
N ARG A 187 -16.74 4.02 0.97
CA ARG A 187 -17.27 2.70 0.57
C ARG A 187 -16.21 1.84 -0.11
N TYR A 188 -15.44 2.42 -1.04
CA TYR A 188 -14.36 1.71 -1.73
C TYR A 188 -13.29 1.23 -0.75
N LEU A 189 -12.83 2.12 0.13
CA LEU A 189 -11.81 1.83 1.11
C LEU A 189 -12.24 0.78 2.13
N LYS A 190 -13.46 0.91 2.67
CA LYS A 190 -14.04 -0.09 3.56
C LYS A 190 -14.17 -1.46 2.89
N GLN A 191 -14.71 -1.51 1.67
CA GLN A 191 -14.83 -2.76 0.92
C GLN A 191 -13.46 -3.41 0.68
N ARG A 192 -12.48 -2.61 0.26
CA ARG A 192 -11.12 -3.08 0.03
C ARG A 192 -10.48 -3.62 1.30
N SER A 193 -10.61 -2.91 2.42
CA SER A 193 -10.13 -3.37 3.73
C SER A 193 -10.76 -4.72 4.11
N ASP A 194 -12.08 -4.85 3.99
CA ASP A 194 -12.80 -6.08 4.33
C ASP A 194 -12.41 -7.27 3.43
N GLU A 195 -12.08 -7.01 2.15
CA GLU A 195 -11.59 -8.02 1.21
C GLU A 195 -10.16 -8.46 1.55
N LEU A 196 -9.25 -7.52 1.80
CA LEU A 196 -7.85 -7.83 2.10
C LEU A 196 -7.69 -8.59 3.43
N ASP A 197 -8.56 -8.33 4.42
CA ASP A 197 -8.54 -9.02 5.72
C ASP A 197 -8.84 -10.52 5.62
N ARG A 198 -9.48 -10.96 4.53
CA ARG A 198 -9.79 -12.38 4.28
C ARG A 198 -8.70 -13.09 3.49
N MET A 199 -7.75 -12.34 2.94
CA MET A 199 -6.69 -12.85 2.09
C MET A 199 -5.43 -13.19 2.88
N ARG A 200 -4.73 -14.24 2.46
CA ARG A 200 -3.33 -14.47 2.84
C ARG A 200 -2.49 -13.27 2.39
N ALA A 201 -1.50 -12.87 3.18
CA ALA A 201 -0.77 -11.61 2.99
C ALA A 201 -0.06 -11.47 1.63
N ASP A 202 0.40 -12.57 1.04
CA ASP A 202 0.96 -12.61 -0.32
C ASP A 202 -0.12 -12.38 -1.40
N ILE A 203 -1.31 -12.96 -1.23
CA ILE A 203 -2.44 -12.73 -2.13
C ILE A 203 -2.93 -11.28 -2.01
N ALA A 204 -3.02 -10.75 -0.79
CA ALA A 204 -3.34 -9.36 -0.52
C ALA A 204 -2.34 -8.40 -1.18
N LEU A 205 -1.04 -8.73 -1.15
CA LEU A 205 0.01 -7.98 -1.86
C LEU A 205 -0.24 -8.02 -3.38
N GLY A 206 -0.51 -9.20 -3.94
CA GLY A 206 -0.84 -9.33 -5.37
C GLY A 206 -2.05 -8.49 -5.76
N ARG A 207 -3.13 -8.53 -4.96
CA ARG A 207 -4.33 -7.71 -5.15
C ARG A 207 -4.02 -6.22 -5.10
N HIS A 208 -3.20 -5.81 -4.13
CA HIS A 208 -2.77 -4.43 -4.01
C HIS A 208 -2.02 -3.94 -5.26
N LEU A 209 -1.09 -4.74 -5.78
CA LEU A 209 -0.32 -4.38 -6.97
C LEU A 209 -1.19 -4.27 -8.23
N VAL A 210 -2.22 -5.13 -8.37
CA VAL A 210 -3.23 -5.01 -9.45
C VAL A 210 -4.02 -3.71 -9.34
N ASP A 211 -4.53 -3.39 -8.15
CA ASP A 211 -5.31 -2.18 -7.91
C ASP A 211 -4.50 -0.91 -8.19
N MET A 212 -3.18 -0.95 -7.98
CA MET A 212 -2.24 0.15 -8.28
C MET A 212 -1.94 0.31 -9.78
N GLY A 213 -2.50 -0.56 -10.64
CA GLY A 213 -2.30 -0.51 -12.08
C GLY A 213 -0.92 -1.01 -12.53
N VAL A 214 -0.14 -1.60 -11.63
CA VAL A 214 1.11 -2.28 -12.00
C VAL A 214 0.71 -3.52 -12.79
N SER A 215 0.99 -3.61 -14.09
CA SER A 215 0.37 -4.66 -14.93
C SER A 215 1.33 -5.72 -15.47
N ASN A 216 2.63 -5.43 -15.46
CA ASN A 216 3.60 -6.25 -16.19
C ASN A 216 4.07 -7.39 -15.28
N GLN A 217 3.71 -8.64 -15.57
CA GLN A 217 4.16 -9.86 -14.88
C GLN A 217 3.53 -10.16 -13.50
N ILE A 218 2.52 -9.41 -13.03
CA ILE A 218 1.75 -9.78 -11.82
C ILE A 218 1.09 -11.16 -11.95
N ASP A 219 0.65 -11.50 -13.16
CA ASP A 219 0.05 -12.81 -13.45
C ASP A 219 1.00 -13.94 -13.06
N ILE A 220 2.30 -13.80 -13.31
CA ILE A 220 3.31 -14.79 -12.90
C ILE A 220 3.33 -14.92 -11.37
N TYR A 221 3.41 -13.79 -10.65
CA TYR A 221 3.38 -13.78 -9.19
C TYR A 221 2.11 -14.46 -8.62
N LEU A 222 0.94 -14.14 -9.16
CA LEU A 222 -0.33 -14.73 -8.73
C LEU A 222 -0.42 -16.22 -9.04
N ILE A 223 0.10 -16.65 -10.20
CA ILE A 223 0.20 -18.07 -10.58
C ILE A 223 1.17 -18.82 -9.66
N GLU A 224 2.29 -18.20 -9.26
CA GLU A 224 3.18 -18.79 -8.25
C GLU A 224 2.53 -18.87 -6.86
N CYS A 225 1.68 -17.91 -6.49
CA CYS A 225 0.90 -17.99 -5.26
C CYS A 225 -0.09 -19.18 -5.27
N LEU A 226 -0.68 -19.49 -6.43
CA LEU A 226 -1.50 -20.70 -6.64
C LEU A 226 -0.67 -21.97 -6.46
N SER A 227 0.56 -22.01 -6.99
CA SER A 227 1.41 -23.20 -6.89
C SER A 227 1.97 -23.44 -5.48
N ILE A 228 2.12 -22.41 -4.64
CA ILE A 228 2.53 -22.60 -3.23
C ILE A 228 1.42 -23.25 -2.40
N SER A 229 0.16 -22.84 -2.59
CA SER A 229 -0.98 -23.40 -1.87
C SER A 229 -1.19 -24.90 -2.11
N THR A 230 -0.68 -25.45 -3.21
CA THR A 230 -0.82 -26.87 -3.55
C THR A 230 0.22 -27.77 -2.90
N TRP A 231 1.31 -27.22 -2.35
CA TRP A 231 2.41 -28.01 -1.76
C TRP A 231 2.21 -28.40 -0.29
N ASN A 232 1.35 -27.70 0.47
CA ASN A 232 1.22 -27.95 1.90
C ASN A 232 0.23 -29.06 2.27
N ASP A 233 -0.79 -29.38 1.44
CA ASP A 233 -1.85 -30.34 1.81
C ASP A 233 -2.10 -31.48 0.81
N GLY A 234 -1.35 -31.56 -0.30
CA GLY A 234 -1.47 -32.67 -1.26
C GLY A 234 -2.83 -32.77 -1.98
N ARG A 235 -3.76 -31.85 -1.71
CA ARG A 235 -5.02 -31.67 -2.44
C ARG A 235 -4.92 -30.40 -3.25
N HIS A 236 -4.89 -30.60 -4.57
CA HIS A 236 -4.67 -29.54 -5.55
C HIS A 236 -5.79 -28.48 -5.57
N ASP A 237 -6.94 -28.77 -4.95
CA ASP A 237 -8.21 -28.08 -5.19
C ASP A 237 -8.99 -27.67 -3.92
N ASP A 238 -8.42 -27.67 -2.71
CA ASP A 238 -9.19 -27.40 -1.46
C ASP A 238 -8.84 -26.09 -0.73
N ASP A 239 -7.86 -25.28 -1.18
CA ASP A 239 -7.54 -23.99 -0.51
C ASP A 239 -8.61 -22.91 -0.78
N PRO A 240 -9.34 -22.40 0.23
CA PRO A 240 -10.34 -21.33 0.06
C PRO A 240 -9.74 -20.05 -0.54
N GLN A 241 -8.42 -19.85 -0.37
CA GLN A 241 -7.70 -18.67 -0.84
C GLN A 241 -7.56 -18.62 -2.38
N HIS A 242 -7.76 -19.74 -3.08
CA HIS A 242 -7.74 -19.76 -4.55
C HIS A 242 -8.81 -18.87 -5.17
N SER A 243 -9.97 -18.74 -4.54
CA SER A 243 -11.06 -17.87 -4.99
C SER A 243 -10.59 -16.40 -5.11
N PHE A 244 -9.82 -15.93 -4.13
CA PHE A 244 -9.23 -14.59 -4.12
C PHE A 244 -8.15 -14.40 -5.19
N ILE A 245 -7.35 -15.43 -5.46
CA ILE A 245 -6.35 -15.37 -6.53
C ILE A 245 -7.03 -15.31 -7.91
N TYR A 246 -8.04 -16.13 -8.15
CA TYR A 246 -8.82 -16.09 -9.39
C TYR A 246 -9.54 -14.75 -9.58
N ASP A 247 -10.17 -14.20 -8.53
CA ASP A 247 -10.79 -12.87 -8.61
C ASP A 247 -9.76 -11.80 -8.99
N THR A 248 -8.59 -11.85 -8.36
CA THR A 248 -7.49 -10.92 -8.60
C THR A 248 -6.94 -11.04 -10.03
N LEU A 249 -6.76 -12.26 -10.53
CA LEU A 249 -6.38 -12.51 -11.93
C LEU A 249 -7.46 -11.96 -12.88
N GLY A 250 -8.74 -12.23 -12.63
CA GLY A 250 -9.84 -11.70 -13.44
C GLY A 250 -9.76 -10.18 -13.59
N ARG A 251 -9.56 -9.45 -12.48
CA ARG A 251 -9.37 -7.99 -12.47
C ARG A 251 -8.14 -7.54 -13.26
N LEU A 252 -7.01 -8.22 -13.09
CA LEU A 252 -5.80 -7.94 -13.86
C LEU A 252 -6.04 -8.08 -15.36
N TYR A 253 -6.73 -9.12 -15.80
CA TYR A 253 -7.02 -9.35 -17.22
C TYR A 253 -8.05 -8.34 -17.79
N VAL A 254 -8.95 -7.80 -16.95
CA VAL A 254 -9.75 -6.62 -17.32
C VAL A 254 -8.85 -5.40 -17.60
N LEU A 255 -7.89 -5.10 -16.71
CA LEU A 255 -6.94 -3.99 -16.91
C LEU A 255 -6.07 -4.19 -18.15
N LYS A 256 -5.66 -5.44 -18.44
CA LYS A 256 -4.93 -5.81 -19.67
C LYS A 256 -5.80 -5.79 -20.93
N LYS A 257 -7.11 -5.48 -20.83
CA LYS A 257 -8.09 -5.51 -21.93
C LYS A 257 -8.18 -6.87 -22.62
N GLN A 258 -8.10 -7.94 -21.83
CA GLN A 258 -8.16 -9.35 -22.25
C GLN A 258 -9.42 -9.99 -21.64
N PRO A 259 -10.59 -9.78 -22.26
CA PRO A 259 -11.88 -10.09 -21.64
C PRO A 259 -12.18 -11.59 -21.53
N TYR A 260 -11.65 -12.42 -22.45
CA TYR A 260 -11.92 -13.86 -22.43
C TYR A 260 -11.23 -14.54 -21.25
N GLU A 261 -9.97 -14.19 -21.03
CA GLU A 261 -9.17 -14.61 -19.88
C GLU A 261 -9.81 -14.12 -18.58
N ALA A 262 -10.23 -12.85 -18.53
CA ALA A 262 -10.94 -12.30 -17.37
C ALA A 262 -12.21 -13.09 -17.02
N ILE A 263 -13.04 -13.39 -18.03
CA ILE A 263 -14.28 -14.18 -17.84
C ILE A 263 -13.96 -15.59 -17.33
N ALA A 264 -12.91 -16.24 -17.85
CA ALA A 264 -12.50 -17.56 -17.39
C ALA A 264 -12.16 -17.54 -15.89
N TYR A 265 -11.35 -16.57 -15.45
CA TYR A 265 -10.98 -16.43 -14.04
C TYR A 265 -12.18 -16.12 -13.15
N PHE A 266 -13.07 -15.19 -13.54
CA PHE A 266 -14.29 -14.91 -12.79
C PHE A 266 -15.24 -16.12 -12.70
N THR A 267 -15.27 -16.95 -13.74
CA THR A 267 -16.03 -18.21 -13.74
C THR A 267 -15.46 -19.19 -12.73
N TRP A 268 -14.13 -19.31 -12.64
CA TRP A 268 -13.47 -20.15 -11.63
C TRP A 268 -13.74 -19.65 -10.22
N THR A 269 -13.67 -18.34 -9.98
CA THR A 269 -14.06 -17.71 -8.71
C THR A 269 -15.50 -18.07 -8.33
N PHE A 270 -16.46 -17.89 -9.24
CA PHE A 270 -17.88 -18.17 -8.99
C PHE A 270 -18.14 -19.64 -8.66
N ASN A 271 -17.59 -20.56 -9.45
CA ASN A 271 -17.77 -21.99 -9.22
C ASN A 271 -17.24 -22.42 -7.85
N ARG A 272 -16.17 -21.78 -7.36
CA ARG A 272 -15.57 -22.07 -6.06
C ARG A 272 -16.45 -21.62 -4.90
N PHE A 273 -16.90 -20.36 -4.91
CA PHE A 273 -17.81 -19.87 -3.87
C PHE A 273 -19.10 -20.69 -3.80
N ARG A 274 -19.60 -21.15 -4.95
CA ARG A 274 -20.76 -22.04 -5.02
C ARG A 274 -20.48 -23.39 -4.34
N ALA A 275 -19.32 -23.99 -4.58
CA ALA A 275 -18.93 -25.26 -3.96
C ALA A 275 -18.76 -25.13 -2.44
N GLU A 276 -18.15 -24.04 -1.96
CA GLU A 276 -17.99 -23.74 -0.53
C GLU A 276 -19.34 -23.60 0.17
N HIS A 277 -20.29 -22.87 -0.43
CA HIS A 277 -21.64 -22.71 0.12
C HIS A 277 -22.38 -24.05 0.26
N GLN A 278 -22.31 -24.90 -0.78
CA GLN A 278 -22.94 -26.22 -0.76
C GLN A 278 -22.33 -27.16 0.29
N ALA A 279 -21.04 -27.03 0.58
CA ALA A 279 -20.36 -27.80 1.62
C ALA A 279 -20.76 -27.37 3.04
N VAL A 280 -21.00 -26.07 3.27
CA VAL A 280 -21.50 -25.54 4.54
C VAL A 280 -22.92 -26.01 4.81
N GLU A 281 -23.82 -25.90 3.83
CA GLU A 281 -25.21 -26.37 3.95
C GLU A 281 -25.29 -27.89 4.23
N ALA A 282 -24.40 -28.68 3.64
CA ALA A 282 -24.34 -30.12 3.88
C ALA A 282 -23.87 -30.49 5.30
N ASN A 283 -22.99 -29.67 5.91
CA ASN A 283 -22.51 -29.87 7.27
C ASN A 283 -23.50 -29.39 8.34
N GLU A 284 -24.35 -28.41 8.05
CA GLU A 284 -25.41 -27.95 8.96
C GLU A 284 -26.63 -28.89 8.98
N ALA A 285 -26.75 -29.79 8.01
CA ALA A 285 -27.82 -30.77 7.89
C ALA A 285 -27.52 -32.13 8.57
N LEU A 286 -26.33 -32.29 9.18
CA LEU A 286 -25.86 -33.47 9.92
C LEU A 286 -25.89 -33.23 11.44
#